data_AF-A0A927F8E7-F1
#
_entry.id   AF-A0A927F8E7-F1
#
_cell.length_a   1.000
_cell.length_b   1.000
_cell.length_c   1.000
_cell.angle_alpha   90.00
_cell.angle_beta   90.00
_cell.angle_gamma   90.00
#
_symmetry.space_group_name_H-M   'P 1'
#
loop_
_entity.id
_entity.type
_entity.pdbx_description
1 polymer ?
#
loop_
_entity_poly.entity_id
_entity_poly.type
_entity_poly.pdbx_seq_one_letter_code
_entity_poly.pdbx_strand_id
1 'polypeptide(L)'
;MEHINVMLGIVNGSVATIIALIALPMIYEKIGMNRFYGARFAKSFQSDELWRKINKKAGKLLLIWALAHLAISLSCFLLPPLDETGKLAFSFLSGLYLIPALQAYRYAQSLTSPTA
;
A
#
# COMPACT_ATOMS: atom_id res chain seq x y z
N MET A 1 27.91 -9.88 -7.42
CA MET A 1 27.31 -8.53 -7.27
C MET A 1 26.50 -8.11 -8.50
N GLU A 2 26.72 -8.67 -9.69
CA GLU A 2 26.00 -8.32 -10.94
C GLU A 2 24.47 -8.52 -10.88
N HIS A 3 23.99 -9.56 -10.18
CA HIS A 3 22.55 -9.89 -10.18
C HIS A 3 21.70 -9.12 -9.16
N ILE A 4 22.32 -8.28 -8.31
CA ILE A 4 21.60 -7.63 -7.20
C ILE A 4 20.50 -6.68 -7.69
N ASN A 5 20.74 -5.97 -8.80
CA ASN A 5 19.77 -5.05 -9.38
C ASN A 5 18.52 -5.78 -9.90
N VAL A 6 18.72 -6.92 -10.57
CA VAL A 6 17.64 -7.79 -11.04
C VAL A 6 16.83 -8.34 -9.85
N MET A 7 17.51 -8.81 -8.80
CA MET A 7 16.85 -9.28 -7.59
C MET A 7 16.02 -8.18 -6.92
N LEU A 8 16.55 -6.96 -6.81
CA LEU A 8 15.83 -5.81 -6.25
C LEU A 8 14.57 -5.47 -7.05
N GLY A 9 14.65 -5.49 -8.39
CA GLY A 9 13.50 -5.28 -9.27
C GLY A 9 12.42 -6.36 -9.10
N ILE A 10 12.81 -7.63 -9.03
CA ILE A 10 11.87 -8.76 -8.85
C ILE A 10 11.19 -8.68 -7.48
N VAL A 11 11.96 -8.50 -6.41
CA VAL A 11 11.44 -8.48 -5.03
C VAL A 11 10.48 -7.31 -4.83
N ASN A 12 10.90 -6.09 -5.16
CA ASN A 12 10.06 -4.91 -4.98
C ASN A 12 8.84 -4.92 -5.92
N GLY A 13 9.01 -5.38 -7.17
CA GLY A 13 7.90 -5.56 -8.11
C GLY A 13 6.86 -6.57 -7.62
N SER A 14 7.32 -7.67 -7.00
CA SER A 14 6.44 -8.68 -6.40
C SER A 14 5.67 -8.11 -5.20
N VAL A 15 6.36 -7.39 -4.30
CA VAL A 15 5.71 -6.70 -3.17
C VAL A 15 4.66 -5.72 -3.69
N ALA A 16 5.01 -4.87 -4.65
CA ALA A 16 4.08 -3.90 -5.23
C ALA A 16 2.85 -4.57 -5.84
N THR A 17 3.04 -5.67 -6.56
CA THR A 17 1.96 -6.45 -7.16
C THR A 17 1.04 -7.05 -6.09
N ILE A 18 1.59 -7.65 -5.04
CA ILE A 18 0.81 -8.21 -3.93
C ILE A 18 0.01 -7.09 -3.24
N ILE A 19 0.62 -5.93 -2.96
CA ILE A 19 -0.06 -4.80 -2.34
C ILE A 19 -1.20 -4.28 -3.23
N ALA A 20 -0.99 -4.21 -4.55
CA ALA A 20 -2.04 -3.82 -5.50
C ALA A 20 -3.22 -4.81 -5.48
N LEU A 21 -2.94 -6.12 -5.48
CA LEU A 21 -3.98 -7.16 -5.45
C LEU A 21 -4.80 -7.13 -4.15
N ILE A 22 -4.13 -6.97 -2.99
CA ILE A 22 -4.85 -6.83 -1.71
C ILE A 22 -5.56 -5.47 -1.59
N ALA A 23 -5.27 -4.47 -2.42
CA ALA A 23 -6.04 -3.23 -2.40
C ALA A 23 -7.42 -3.40 -3.08
N LEU A 24 -7.54 -4.32 -4.05
CA LEU A 24 -8.73 -4.49 -4.87
C LEU A 24 -10.01 -4.83 -4.08
N PRO A 25 -10.06 -5.87 -3.23
CA PRO A 25 -11.30 -6.21 -2.52
C PRO A 25 -11.69 -5.13 -1.49
N MET A 26 -10.74 -4.32 -1.01
CA MET A 26 -11.04 -3.12 -0.20
C MET A 26 -11.75 -2.04 -1.03
N ILE A 27 -11.30 -1.79 -2.27
CA ILE A 27 -11.87 -0.78 -3.18
C ILE A 27 -13.28 -1.16 -3.62
N TYR A 28 -13.47 -2.44 -3.94
CA TYR A 28 -14.76 -2.99 -4.37
C TYR A 28 -15.69 -3.33 -3.20
N GLU A 29 -15.30 -2.98 -1.97
CA GLU A 29 -16.15 -3.13 -0.78
C GLU A 29 -16.59 -4.60 -0.55
N LYS A 30 -15.78 -5.55 -1.00
CA LYS A 30 -16.05 -7.01 -0.91
C LYS A 30 -15.74 -7.59 0.46
N ILE A 31 -15.23 -6.78 1.39
CA ILE A 31 -14.78 -7.22 2.70
C ILE A 31 -15.69 -6.69 3.80
N GLY A 32 -16.28 -7.62 4.55
CA GLY A 32 -16.99 -7.30 5.78
C GLY A 32 -16.04 -6.92 6.92
N MET A 33 -16.60 -6.30 7.97
CA MET A 33 -15.86 -5.95 9.17
C MET A 33 -15.23 -7.18 9.82
N ASN A 34 -13.91 -7.17 9.97
CA ASN A 34 -13.16 -8.32 10.49
C ASN A 34 -11.86 -7.89 11.18
N ARG A 35 -11.23 -8.80 11.93
CA ARG A 35 -10.04 -8.50 12.73
C ARG A 35 -8.71 -8.77 12.00
N PHE A 36 -8.71 -9.36 10.81
CA PHE A 36 -7.49 -9.83 10.15
C PHE A 36 -7.07 -8.98 8.95
N TYR A 37 -8.03 -8.36 8.27
CA TYR A 37 -7.84 -7.80 6.95
C TYR A 37 -8.58 -6.47 6.77
N GLY A 38 -7.93 -5.53 6.07
CA GLY A 38 -8.41 -4.17 5.86
C GLY A 38 -7.72 -3.11 6.72
N ALA A 39 -8.15 -1.87 6.58
CA ALA A 39 -7.71 -0.73 7.38
C ALA A 39 -8.41 -0.74 8.74
N ARG A 40 -7.74 -1.33 9.73
CA ARG A 40 -8.26 -1.65 11.07
C ARG A 40 -7.98 -0.56 12.10
N PHE A 41 -8.34 0.68 11.80
CA PHE A 41 -8.30 1.75 12.80
C PHE A 41 -9.44 1.58 13.81
N ALA A 42 -9.29 2.12 15.03
CA ALA A 42 -10.37 2.08 16.02
C ALA A 42 -11.70 2.62 15.45
N LYS A 43 -11.62 3.66 14.61
CA LYS A 43 -12.75 4.25 13.88
C LYS A 43 -13.44 3.25 12.93
N SER A 44 -12.71 2.35 12.30
CA SER A 44 -13.25 1.39 11.34
C SER A 44 -14.24 0.41 11.95
N PHE A 45 -14.15 0.18 13.26
CA PHE A 45 -14.99 -0.78 13.97
C PHE A 45 -16.25 -0.16 14.59
N GLN A 46 -16.49 1.14 14.40
CA GLN A 46 -17.65 1.83 14.98
C GLN A 46 -18.95 1.60 14.21
N SER A 47 -18.87 1.34 12.90
CA SER A 47 -20.02 0.97 12.07
C SER A 47 -19.58 0.34 10.75
N ASP A 48 -20.47 -0.43 10.11
CA ASP A 48 -20.23 -0.98 8.76
C ASP A 48 -20.03 0.13 7.71
N GLU A 49 -20.70 1.27 7.89
CA GLU A 49 -20.52 2.42 7.02
C GLU A 49 -19.11 3.00 7.11
N LEU A 50 -18.58 3.16 8.33
CA LEU A 50 -17.22 3.64 8.55
C LEU A 50 -16.20 2.62 8.06
N TRP A 51 -16.42 1.33 8.33
CA TRP A 51 -15.60 0.24 7.79
C TRP A 51 -15.44 0.36 6.28
N ARG A 52 -16.56 0.46 5.56
CA ARG A 52 -16.63 0.54 4.10
C ARG A 52 -15.95 1.81 3.57
N LYS A 53 -16.26 2.98 4.14
CA LYS A 53 -15.68 4.28 3.74
C LYS A 53 -14.16 4.29 3.92
N ILE A 54 -13.68 3.87 5.09
CA ILE A 54 -12.25 3.85 5.42
C ILE A 54 -11.51 2.85 4.54
N ASN A 55 -12.00 1.61 4.43
CA ASN A 55 -11.35 0.58 3.61
C ASN A 55 -11.32 0.96 2.13
N LYS A 56 -12.41 1.54 1.58
CA LYS A 56 -12.41 1.99 0.19
C LYS A 56 -11.35 3.07 -0.06
N LYS A 57 -11.21 4.06 0.84
CA LYS A 57 -10.18 5.09 0.71
C LYS A 57 -8.78 4.53 0.90
N ALA A 58 -8.57 3.70 1.92
CA ALA A 58 -7.29 3.06 2.18
C ALA A 58 -6.85 2.17 1.01
N GLY A 59 -7.75 1.37 0.45
CA GLY A 59 -7.49 0.55 -0.73
C GLY A 59 -7.10 1.41 -1.94
N LYS A 60 -7.82 2.50 -2.23
CA LYS A 60 -7.46 3.43 -3.31
C LYS A 60 -6.04 4.00 -3.13
N LEU A 61 -5.70 4.41 -1.91
CA LEU A 61 -4.37 4.92 -1.59
C LEU A 61 -3.30 3.83 -1.78
N LEU A 62 -3.51 2.63 -1.22
CA LEU A 62 -2.59 1.51 -1.40
C LEU A 62 -2.37 1.18 -2.87
N LEU A 63 -3.43 1.14 -3.68
CA LEU A 63 -3.32 0.86 -5.11
C LEU A 63 -2.49 1.93 -5.84
N ILE A 64 -2.75 3.22 -5.61
CA ILE A 64 -1.99 4.32 -6.23
C ILE A 64 -0.49 4.21 -5.89
N TRP A 65 -0.17 4.03 -4.60
CA TRP A 65 1.21 3.91 -4.16
C TRP A 65 1.88 2.60 -4.60
N ALA A 66 1.12 1.51 -4.72
CA ALA A 66 1.61 0.25 -5.26
C ALA A 66 1.92 0.35 -6.76
N LEU A 67 1.10 1.05 -7.54
CA LEU A 67 1.40 1.29 -8.96
C LEU A 67 2.66 2.16 -9.13
N ALA A 68 2.84 3.18 -8.29
CA ALA A 68 4.06 3.97 -8.27
C ALA A 68 5.30 3.12 -7.89
N HIS A 69 5.18 2.29 -6.85
CA HIS A 69 6.24 1.35 -6.44
C HIS A 69 6.57 0.35 -7.56
N LEU A 70 5.56 -0.18 -8.24
CA LEU A 70 5.75 -1.10 -9.36
C LEU A 70 6.50 -0.41 -10.51
N ALA A 71 6.12 0.82 -10.86
CA ALA A 71 6.82 1.59 -11.90
C ALA A 71 8.29 1.83 -11.55
N ILE A 72 8.59 2.18 -10.28
CA ILE A 72 9.97 2.32 -9.79
C ILE A 72 10.72 0.99 -9.88
N SER A 73 10.07 -0.13 -9.51
CA SER A 73 10.69 -1.46 -9.57
C SER A 73 10.99 -1.90 -10.99
N LEU A 74 10.12 -1.58 -11.95
CA LEU A 74 10.32 -1.87 -13.37
C LEU A 74 11.53 -1.12 -13.95
N SER A 75 11.88 0.04 -13.39
CA SER A 75 13.04 0.81 -13.83
C SER A 75 14.37 0.03 -13.67
N CYS A 76 14.46 -0.91 -12.72
CA CYS A 76 15.62 -1.79 -12.55
C CYS A 76 15.90 -2.66 -13.80
N PHE A 77 14.92 -2.91 -14.65
CA PHE A 77 15.09 -3.72 -15.86
C PHE A 77 15.33 -2.86 -17.12
N LEU A 78 14.96 -1.59 -17.07
CA LEU A 78 14.95 -0.69 -18.23
C LEU A 78 16.11 0.30 -18.22
N LEU A 79 16.68 0.58 -17.05
CA LEU A 79 17.73 1.57 -16.84
C LEU A 79 19.07 0.90 -16.48
N PRO A 80 20.20 1.64 -16.59
CA PRO A 80 21.49 1.15 -16.11
C PRO A 80 21.45 0.69 -14.64
N PRO A 81 22.28 -0.29 -14.25
CA PRO A 81 22.32 -0.79 -12.88
C PRO A 81 22.52 0.30 -11.83
N LEU A 82 21.79 0.19 -10.73
CA LEU A 82 21.93 1.10 -9.59
C LEU A 82 23.35 1.08 -9.02
N ASP A 83 23.84 2.25 -8.60
CA ASP A 83 25.03 2.39 -7.78
C ASP A 83 24.74 1.92 -6.33
N GLU A 84 25.74 1.93 -5.45
CA GLU A 84 25.58 1.46 -4.07
C GLU A 84 24.53 2.28 -3.29
N THR A 85 24.47 3.59 -3.53
CA THR A 85 23.45 4.47 -2.92
C THR A 85 22.05 4.09 -3.39
N GLY A 86 21.87 3.86 -4.70
CA GLY A 86 20.62 3.41 -5.29
C GLY A 86 20.17 2.05 -4.77
N LYS A 87 21.08 1.09 -4.64
CA LYS A 87 20.78 -0.23 -4.05
C LYS A 87 20.31 -0.11 -2.60
N LEU A 88 20.96 0.74 -1.80
CA LEU A 88 20.54 1.00 -0.43
C LEU A 88 19.15 1.63 -0.39
N ALA A 89 18.88 2.64 -1.22
CA ALA A 89 17.56 3.28 -1.30
C ALA A 89 16.46 2.28 -1.71
N PHE A 90 16.72 1.43 -2.69
CA PHE A 90 15.78 0.39 -3.14
C PHE A 90 15.51 -0.68 -2.08
N SER A 91 16.46 -0.93 -1.18
CA SER A 91 16.28 -1.87 -0.06
C SER A 91 15.23 -1.37 0.95
N PHE A 92 15.02 -0.06 1.02
CA PHE A 92 14.02 0.58 1.88
C PHE A 92 12.77 1.06 1.13
N LEU A 93 12.64 0.72 -0.16
CA LEU A 93 11.57 1.24 -1.02
C LEU A 93 10.18 0.92 -0.45
N SER A 94 9.99 -0.28 0.11
CA SER A 94 8.75 -0.69 0.78
C SER A 94 8.30 0.24 1.92
N GLY A 95 9.21 1.06 2.48
CA GLY A 95 8.87 2.12 3.44
C GLY A 95 7.90 3.17 2.89
N LEU A 96 7.78 3.32 1.56
CA LEU A 96 6.81 4.21 0.92
C LEU A 96 5.36 3.94 1.34
N TYR A 97 5.03 2.71 1.76
CA TYR A 97 3.67 2.35 2.20
C TYR A 97 3.26 2.93 3.55
N LEU A 98 4.20 3.52 4.30
CA LEU A 98 3.86 4.34 5.46
C LEU A 98 3.04 5.57 5.06
N ILE A 99 3.27 6.12 3.87
CA ILE A 99 2.56 7.31 3.38
C ILE A 99 1.05 7.03 3.19
N PRO A 100 0.60 6.03 2.40
CA PRO A 100 -0.82 5.71 2.29
C PRO A 100 -1.43 5.26 3.62
N ALA A 101 -0.67 4.61 4.52
CA ALA A 101 -1.16 4.24 5.84
C ALA A 101 -1.50 5.47 6.69
N LEU A 102 -0.60 6.47 6.74
CA LEU A 102 -0.83 7.74 7.43
C LEU A 102 -1.97 8.54 6.78
N GLN A 103 -2.03 8.58 5.45
CA GLN A 103 -3.13 9.22 4.72
C GLN A 103 -4.49 8.58 5.04
N ALA A 104 -4.54 7.24 5.08
CA ALA A 104 -5.74 6.50 5.45
C ALA A 104 -6.14 6.74 6.91
N TYR A 105 -5.17 6.81 7.83
CA TYR A 105 -5.41 7.12 9.23
C TYR A 105 -5.98 8.53 9.41
N ARG A 106 -5.36 9.55 8.78
CA ARG A 106 -5.86 10.94 8.81
C ARG A 106 -7.27 11.04 8.23
N TYR A 107 -7.54 10.32 7.14
CA TYR A 107 -8.88 10.23 6.57
C TYR A 107 -9.88 9.64 7.56
N ALA A 108 -9.55 8.52 8.21
CA ALA A 108 -10.41 7.91 9.21
C ALA A 108 -10.74 8.87 10.37
N GLN A 109 -9.75 9.62 10.87
CA GLN A 109 -9.96 10.60 11.93
C GLN A 109 -10.77 11.82 11.50
N SER A 110 -10.84 12.12 10.20
CA SER A 110 -11.68 13.20 9.69
C SER A 110 -13.17 12.86 9.61
N LEU A 111 -13.54 11.58 9.77
CA LEU A 111 -14.94 11.14 9.70
C LEU A 111 -15.65 11.32 11.05
N THR A 112 -16.90 11.79 11.03
CA THR A 112 -17.76 11.88 12.21
C THR A 112 -18.11 10.46 12.72
N SER A 113 -18.09 10.26 14.04
CA SER A 113 -18.58 9.01 14.64
C SER A 113 -20.12 8.96 14.53
N PRO A 114 -20.75 7.79 14.40
CA PRO A 114 -22.17 7.67 14.65
C PRO A 114 -22.48 8.17 16.06
N THR A 115 -23.58 8.91 16.22
CA THR A 115 -24.13 9.21 17.55
C THR A 115 -24.56 7.89 18.18
N ALA A 116 -24.12 7.68 19.43
CA ALA A 116 -24.48 6.50 20.22
C ALA A 116 -25.99 6.44 20.49
#